data_AF-I1CZQ7-F1
#
_entry.id   AF-I1CZQ7-F1
#
_cell.length_a   1.000
_cell.length_b   1.000
_cell.length_c   1.000
_cell.angle_alpha   90.00
_cell.angle_beta   90.00
_cell.angle_gamma   90.00
#
_symmetry.space_group_name_H-M   'P 1'
#
loop_
_entity.id
_entity.type
_entity.pdbx_description
1 polymer ?
#
loop_
_entity_poly.entity_id
_entity_poly.type
_entity_poly.pdbx_seq_one_letter_code
_entity_poly.pdbx_strand_id
1 'polypeptide(L)'
;MKPSARPRRPAATLRATVFVIGLAYLVLGISGFALVGSDMGYDPSRTVWVFGASGLLNIGHTGVGALGLAATHTEGTVRAFGWLSFFAFAGLFAYSILAVTVSPLGNLANVHGANVWLYGVTSLLGLVISVLPSRGGAATGHAT
;
A
#
# COMPACT_ATOMS: atom_id res chain seq x y z
N MET A 1 -42.97 7.64 13.30
CA MET A 1 -41.79 6.79 13.49
C MET A 1 -40.79 7.05 12.36
N LYS A 2 -39.63 7.67 12.63
CA LYS A 2 -38.53 7.78 11.65
C LYS A 2 -37.45 6.76 12.03
N PRO A 3 -37.06 5.82 11.15
CA PRO A 3 -35.86 5.04 11.35
C PRO A 3 -34.66 6.00 11.24
N SER A 4 -34.05 6.36 12.36
CA SER A 4 -32.76 7.04 12.35
C SER A 4 -31.70 6.06 11.84
N ALA A 5 -31.25 6.28 10.61
CA ALA A 5 -30.25 5.47 9.92
C ALA A 5 -28.94 5.39 10.73
N ARG A 6 -28.50 4.15 10.98
CA ARG A 6 -27.40 3.79 11.89
C ARG A 6 -26.02 4.10 11.27
N PRO A 7 -25.01 4.60 12.02
CA PRO A 7 -23.70 4.96 11.46
C PRO A 7 -22.86 3.71 11.13
N ARG A 8 -22.80 3.33 9.84
CA ARG A 8 -21.97 2.25 9.27
C ARG A 8 -20.65 2.75 8.64
N ARG A 9 -20.13 3.91 9.06
CA ARG A 9 -19.07 4.65 8.33
C ARG A 9 -17.65 4.07 8.41
N PRO A 10 -17.13 3.56 9.55
CA PRO A 10 -15.70 3.25 9.68
C PRO A 10 -15.22 2.08 8.80
N ALA A 11 -15.98 0.99 8.75
CA ALA A 11 -15.59 -0.22 8.01
C ALA A 11 -15.60 0.00 6.49
N ALA A 12 -16.58 0.76 5.99
CA ALA A 12 -16.66 1.12 4.58
C ALA A 12 -15.50 2.04 4.17
N THR A 13 -15.14 3.01 5.02
CA THR A 13 -13.99 3.89 4.78
C THR A 13 -12.69 3.11 4.72
N LEU A 14 -12.42 2.20 5.66
CA LEU A 14 -11.18 1.39 5.64
C LEU A 14 -11.07 0.52 4.39
N ARG A 15 -12.16 -0.11 3.97
CA ARG A 15 -12.21 -0.89 2.72
C ARG A 15 -11.94 -0.01 1.50
N ALA A 16 -12.55 1.18 1.43
CA ALA A 16 -12.30 2.13 0.35
C ALA A 16 -10.84 2.57 0.32
N THR A 17 -10.23 2.82 1.48
CA THR A 17 -8.79 3.15 1.57
C THR A 17 -7.92 2.03 1.03
N VAL A 18 -8.14 0.77 1.45
CA VAL A 18 -7.41 -0.39 0.94
C VAL A 18 -7.60 -0.55 -0.56
N PHE A 19 -8.82 -0.38 -1.06
CA PHE A 19 -9.11 -0.41 -2.49
C PHE A 19 -8.31 0.64 -3.26
N VAL A 20 -8.30 1.89 -2.80
CA VAL A 20 -7.57 2.99 -3.44
C VAL A 20 -6.07 2.73 -3.43
N ILE A 21 -5.51 2.26 -2.31
CA ILE A 21 -4.10 1.88 -2.22
C ILE A 21 -3.79 0.77 -3.25
N GLY A 22 -4.57 -0.31 -3.24
CA GLY A 22 -4.38 -1.43 -4.17
C GLY A 22 -4.46 -0.99 -5.62
N LEU A 23 -5.47 -0.18 -5.97
CA LEU A 23 -5.64 0.34 -7.32
C LEU A 23 -4.46 1.23 -7.73
N ALA A 24 -3.99 2.13 -6.86
CA ALA A 24 -2.87 3.01 -7.16
C ALA A 24 -1.57 2.23 -7.44
N TYR A 25 -1.24 1.24 -6.62
CA TYR A 25 -0.09 0.37 -6.83
C TYR A 25 -0.24 -0.48 -8.11
N LEU A 26 -1.44 -0.98 -8.38
CA LEU A 26 -1.68 -1.74 -9.61
C LEU A 26 -1.48 -0.87 -10.85
N VAL A 27 -2.00 0.36 -10.85
CA VAL A 27 -1.80 1.32 -11.94
C VAL A 27 -0.31 1.64 -12.11
N LEU A 28 0.43 1.88 -11.02
CA LEU A 28 1.87 2.13 -11.10
C LEU A 28 2.63 0.94 -11.69
N GLY A 29 2.34 -0.29 -11.23
CA GLY A 29 3.01 -1.50 -11.70
C GLY A 29 2.73 -1.79 -13.18
N ILE A 30 1.46 -1.74 -13.59
CA ILE A 30 1.06 -1.94 -15.00
C ILE A 30 1.64 -0.84 -15.89
N SER A 31 1.57 0.42 -15.46
CA SER A 31 2.15 1.55 -16.22
C SER A 31 3.66 1.41 -16.35
N GLY A 32 4.34 0.93 -15.31
CA GLY A 32 5.76 0.62 -15.33
C GLY A 32 6.11 -0.42 -16.37
N PHE A 33 5.37 -1.53 -16.43
CA PHE A 33 5.59 -2.53 -17.47
C PHE A 33 5.31 -1.97 -18.88
N ALA A 34 4.25 -1.17 -19.04
CA ALA A 34 3.86 -0.64 -20.33
C ALA A 34 4.82 0.43 -20.87
N LEU A 35 5.39 1.27 -20.01
CA LEU A 35 6.21 2.42 -20.41
C LEU A 35 7.72 2.15 -20.32
N VAL A 36 8.15 1.31 -19.37
CA VAL A 36 9.57 1.07 -19.06
C VAL A 36 10.00 -0.37 -19.38
N GLY A 37 9.07 -1.32 -19.33
CA GLY A 37 9.35 -2.74 -19.57
C GLY A 37 9.67 -3.53 -18.31
N SER A 38 10.34 -4.67 -18.50
CA SER A 38 10.61 -5.67 -17.44
C SER A 38 12.07 -5.71 -16.98
N ASP A 39 12.92 -4.82 -17.47
CA ASP A 39 14.34 -4.82 -17.15
C ASP A 39 14.60 -4.49 -15.68
N MET A 40 15.53 -5.22 -15.08
CA MET A 40 15.92 -5.07 -13.68
C MET A 40 17.08 -4.09 -13.52
N GLY A 41 17.36 -3.68 -12.27
CA GLY A 41 18.54 -2.89 -11.92
C GLY A 41 18.32 -1.37 -11.98
N TYR A 42 19.39 -0.65 -11.61
CA TYR A 42 19.42 0.81 -11.59
C TYR A 42 19.54 1.39 -13.01
N ASP A 43 18.64 2.30 -13.36
CA ASP A 43 18.72 3.13 -14.56
C ASP A 43 17.89 4.41 -14.31
N PRO A 44 18.53 5.56 -14.07
CA PRO A 44 17.85 6.77 -13.65
C PRO A 44 16.91 7.36 -14.71
N SER A 45 17.00 6.91 -15.97
CA SER A 45 16.08 7.33 -17.05
C SER A 45 14.73 6.62 -16.99
N ARG A 46 14.65 5.50 -16.26
CA ARG A 46 13.45 4.66 -16.17
C ARG A 46 12.51 5.18 -15.09
N THR A 47 11.57 6.01 -15.50
CA THR A 47 10.58 6.60 -14.58
C THR A 47 9.17 6.50 -15.12
N VAL A 48 8.20 6.31 -14.22
CA VAL A 48 6.78 6.54 -14.48
C VAL A 48 6.38 7.80 -13.72
N TRP A 49 6.13 8.87 -14.47
CA TRP A 49 5.88 10.21 -13.93
C TRP A 49 7.06 10.71 -13.07
N VAL A 50 6.94 10.65 -11.74
CA VAL A 50 8.00 11.04 -10.80
C VAL A 50 8.64 9.85 -10.08
N PHE A 51 8.08 8.65 -10.27
CA PHE A 51 8.53 7.43 -9.61
C PHE A 51 9.59 6.74 -10.44
N GLY A 52 10.67 6.32 -9.79
CA GLY A 52 11.61 5.37 -10.39
C GLY A 52 10.90 4.05 -10.63
N ALA A 53 11.24 3.41 -11.75
CA ALA A 53 10.62 2.18 -12.23
C ALA A 53 11.69 1.18 -12.68
N SER A 54 11.41 -0.10 -12.45
CA SER A 54 12.20 -1.24 -12.90
C SER A 54 11.30 -2.46 -12.91
N GLY A 55 11.69 -3.54 -13.59
CA GLY A 55 10.97 -4.81 -13.55
C GLY A 55 10.68 -5.26 -12.11
N LEU A 56 11.63 -5.07 -11.20
CA LEU A 56 11.48 -5.47 -9.79
C LEU A 56 10.40 -4.65 -9.08
N LEU A 57 10.41 -3.32 -9.27
CA LEU A 57 9.37 -2.45 -8.71
C LEU A 57 8.02 -2.71 -9.35
N ASN A 58 7.97 -2.92 -10.66
CA ASN A 58 6.73 -3.15 -11.39
C ASN A 58 6.05 -4.45 -10.93
N ILE A 59 6.82 -5.53 -10.71
CA ILE A 59 6.33 -6.77 -10.11
C ILE A 59 5.80 -6.49 -8.71
N GLY A 60 6.58 -5.81 -7.86
CA GLY A 60 6.19 -5.51 -6.48
C GLY A 60 4.91 -4.67 -6.40
N HIS A 61 4.82 -3.58 -7.16
CA HIS A 61 3.65 -2.72 -7.23
C HIS A 61 2.43 -3.45 -7.76
N THR A 62 2.58 -4.26 -8.82
CA THR A 62 1.49 -5.08 -9.35
C THR A 62 0.99 -6.10 -8.33
N GLY A 63 1.91 -6.80 -7.65
CA GLY A 63 1.58 -7.79 -6.63
C GLY A 63 0.86 -7.19 -5.42
N VAL A 64 1.38 -6.08 -4.88
CA VAL A 64 0.71 -5.33 -3.81
C VAL A 64 -0.65 -4.83 -4.28
N GLY A 65 -0.73 -4.34 -5.51
CA GLY A 65 -1.98 -3.84 -6.07
C GLY A 65 -3.06 -4.92 -6.14
N ALA A 66 -2.72 -6.08 -6.69
CA ALA A 66 -3.61 -7.24 -6.73
C ALA A 66 -4.04 -7.71 -5.34
N LEU A 67 -3.10 -7.80 -4.39
CA LEU A 67 -3.39 -8.17 -3.01
C LEU A 67 -4.29 -7.15 -2.31
N GLY A 68 -4.09 -5.86 -2.57
CA GLY A 68 -4.90 -4.78 -2.02
C GLY A 68 -6.34 -4.87 -2.51
N LEU A 69 -6.55 -5.07 -3.82
CA LEU A 69 -7.90 -5.26 -4.37
C LEU A 69 -8.58 -6.50 -3.79
N ALA A 70 -7.88 -7.63 -3.69
CA ALA A 70 -8.39 -8.86 -3.11
C ALA A 70 -8.67 -8.74 -1.60
N ALA A 71 -7.94 -7.90 -0.87
CA ALA A 71 -8.12 -7.75 0.57
C ALA A 71 -9.42 -7.05 0.97
N THR A 72 -10.12 -6.42 0.03
CA THR A 72 -11.33 -5.60 0.29
C THR A 72 -12.58 -6.41 0.68
N HIS A 73 -12.55 -7.75 0.58
CA HIS A 73 -13.72 -8.61 0.79
C HIS A 73 -14.22 -8.66 2.24
N THR A 74 -13.33 -8.77 3.23
CA THR A 74 -13.69 -8.94 4.64
C THR A 74 -12.94 -7.96 5.54
N GLU A 75 -13.42 -7.72 6.77
CA GLU A 75 -12.63 -6.92 7.71
C GLU A 75 -11.31 -7.59 8.08
N GLY A 76 -11.29 -8.92 8.26
CA GLY A 76 -10.08 -9.66 8.58
C GLY A 76 -9.00 -9.50 7.51
N THR A 77 -9.36 -9.61 6.23
CA THR A 77 -8.43 -9.43 5.11
C THR A 77 -7.95 -7.98 4.99
N VAL A 78 -8.80 -6.99 5.28
CA VAL A 78 -8.38 -5.57 5.36
C VAL A 78 -7.32 -5.35 6.44
N ARG A 79 -7.47 -5.97 7.62
CA ARG A 79 -6.46 -5.86 8.70
C ARG A 79 -5.18 -6.59 8.37
N ALA A 80 -5.28 -7.79 7.80
CA ALA A 80 -4.12 -8.54 7.36
C ALA A 80 -3.32 -7.75 6.32
N PHE A 81 -4.00 -7.12 5.35
CA PHE A 81 -3.37 -6.25 4.37
C PHE A 81 -2.74 -5.01 5.01
N GLY A 82 -3.38 -4.40 6.01
CA GLY A 82 -2.80 -3.28 6.76
C GLY A 82 -1.47 -3.65 7.41
N TRP A 83 -1.40 -4.80 8.09
CA TRP A 83 -0.17 -5.25 8.76
C TRP A 83 0.92 -5.61 7.75
N LEU A 84 0.55 -6.34 6.71
CA LEU A 84 1.45 -6.66 5.61
C LEU A 84 2.02 -5.38 4.98
N SER A 85 1.15 -4.40 4.70
CA SER A 85 1.55 -3.11 4.14
C SER A 85 2.49 -2.35 5.08
N PHE A 86 2.19 -2.29 6.37
CA PHE A 86 3.04 -1.60 7.34
C PHE A 86 4.47 -2.13 7.30
N PHE A 87 4.65 -3.44 7.48
CA PHE A 87 5.99 -4.04 7.54
C PHE A 87 6.71 -4.04 6.19
N ALA A 88 6.02 -4.42 5.11
CA ALA A 88 6.61 -4.44 3.77
C ALA A 88 7.07 -3.04 3.35
N PHE A 89 6.21 -2.03 3.52
CA PHE A 89 6.56 -0.67 3.13
C PHE A 89 7.50 0.04 4.11
N ALA A 90 7.52 -0.33 5.40
CA ALA A 90 8.56 0.14 6.32
C ALA A 90 9.96 -0.34 5.88
N GLY A 91 10.06 -1.62 5.49
CA GLY A 91 11.30 -2.17 4.93
C GLY A 91 11.69 -1.49 3.62
N LEU A 92 10.75 -1.34 2.68
CA LEU A 92 10.99 -0.62 1.43
C LEU A 92 11.35 0.85 1.63
N PHE A 93 10.75 1.53 2.62
CA PHE A 93 11.07 2.90 2.97
C PHE A 93 12.52 3.02 3.45
N ALA A 94 12.93 2.17 4.41
CA ALA A 94 14.30 2.13 4.90
C ALA A 94 15.29 1.81 3.78
N TYR A 95 15.00 0.78 2.96
CA TYR A 95 15.80 0.45 1.77
C TYR A 95 15.92 1.65 0.84
N SER A 96 14.81 2.33 0.56
CA SER A 96 14.78 3.41 -0.42
C SER A 96 15.56 4.62 0.04
N ILE A 97 15.52 4.97 1.34
CA ILE A 97 16.39 6.01 1.91
C ILE A 97 17.85 5.67 1.63
N LEU A 98 18.30 4.47 2.00
CA LEU A 98 19.68 4.05 1.77
C LEU A 98 20.05 4.06 0.29
N ALA A 99 19.15 3.58 -0.58
CA ALA A 99 19.35 3.53 -2.01
C ALA A 99 19.49 4.93 -2.63
N VAL A 100 18.72 5.93 -2.17
CA VAL A 100 18.80 7.30 -2.73
C VAL A 100 19.89 8.16 -2.09
N THR A 101 20.31 7.89 -0.85
CA THR A 101 21.28 8.76 -0.14
C THR A 101 22.71 8.24 -0.14
N VAL A 102 22.93 6.92 -0.25
CA VAL A 102 24.27 6.33 -0.04
C VAL A 102 25.03 6.14 -1.34
N SER A 103 24.47 5.38 -2.29
CA SER A 103 25.15 5.08 -3.56
C SER A 103 24.19 4.54 -4.62
N PRO A 104 24.36 4.95 -5.91
CA PRO A 104 23.63 4.36 -7.02
C PRO A 104 23.79 2.84 -7.14
N LEU A 105 24.95 2.28 -6.75
CA LEU A 105 25.19 0.84 -6.78
C LEU A 105 24.31 0.07 -5.78
N GLY A 106 23.87 0.71 -4.69
CA GLY A 106 22.92 0.14 -3.74
C GLY A 106 21.46 0.21 -4.22
N ASN A 107 21.19 0.98 -5.29
CA ASN A 107 19.85 1.21 -5.82
C ASN A 107 19.42 0.11 -6.81
N LEU A 108 19.49 -1.15 -6.37
CA LEU A 108 19.14 -2.34 -7.14
C LEU A 108 17.74 -2.29 -7.79
N ALA A 109 16.79 -1.59 -7.17
CA ALA A 109 15.40 -1.53 -7.63
C ALA A 109 15.09 -0.27 -8.45
N ASN A 110 16.05 0.65 -8.65
CA ASN A 110 15.80 1.94 -9.29
C ASN A 110 14.75 2.81 -8.58
N VAL A 111 14.80 2.88 -7.24
CA VAL A 111 13.92 3.74 -6.45
C VAL A 111 14.41 5.19 -6.50
N HIS A 112 13.47 6.14 -6.63
CA HIS A 112 13.73 7.57 -6.58
C HIS A 112 13.13 8.18 -5.30
N GLY A 113 13.40 9.47 -5.05
CA GLY A 113 12.88 10.18 -3.88
C GLY A 113 11.35 10.14 -3.77
N ALA A 114 10.62 10.12 -4.88
CA ALA A 114 9.17 9.97 -4.87
C ALA A 114 8.73 8.59 -4.32
N ASN A 115 9.47 7.53 -4.63
CA ASN A 115 9.20 6.19 -4.11
C ASN A 115 9.38 6.15 -2.58
N VAL A 116 10.41 6.84 -2.06
CA VAL A 116 10.64 6.96 -0.61
C VAL A 116 9.38 7.49 0.08
N TRP A 117 8.85 8.63 -0.37
CA TRP A 117 7.64 9.20 0.20
C TRP A 117 6.42 8.29 0.05
N LEU A 118 6.23 7.68 -1.12
CA LEU A 118 5.14 6.74 -1.36
C LEU A 118 5.16 5.58 -0.36
N TYR A 119 6.33 4.98 -0.12
CA TYR A 119 6.46 3.86 0.81
C TYR A 119 6.29 4.29 2.27
N GLY A 120 6.85 5.44 2.66
CA GLY A 120 6.64 5.99 4.00
C GLY A 120 5.15 6.22 4.30
N VAL A 121 4.44 6.91 3.39
CA VAL A 121 3.00 7.16 3.53
C VAL A 121 2.20 5.86 3.54
N THR A 122 2.53 4.92 2.65
CA THR A 122 1.80 3.64 2.57
C THR A 122 2.00 2.80 3.83
N SER A 123 3.21 2.80 4.39
CA SER A 123 3.50 2.12 5.67
C SER A 123 2.62 2.70 6.79
N LEU A 124 2.57 4.03 6.92
CA LEU A 124 1.74 4.69 7.93
C LEU A 124 0.24 4.41 7.73
N LEU A 125 -0.25 4.46 6.49
CA LEU A 125 -1.63 4.10 6.18
C LEU A 125 -1.93 2.63 6.53
N GLY A 126 -1.00 1.72 6.24
CA GLY A 126 -1.09 0.31 6.63
C GLY A 126 -1.24 0.15 8.15
N LEU A 127 -0.42 0.86 8.93
CA LEU A 127 -0.51 0.86 10.39
C LEU A 127 -1.87 1.36 10.87
N VAL A 128 -2.34 2.49 10.34
CA VAL A 128 -3.65 3.06 10.67
C VAL A 128 -4.78 2.08 10.34
N ILE A 129 -4.73 1.45 9.17
CA ILE A 129 -5.68 0.41 8.75
C ILE A 129 -5.61 -0.81 9.65
N SER A 130 -4.48 -1.14 10.26
CA SER A 130 -4.37 -2.26 11.19
C SER A 130 -4.98 -1.98 12.55
N VAL A 131 -4.74 -0.78 13.11
CA VAL A 131 -5.03 -0.49 14.52
C VAL A 131 -6.38 0.17 14.78
N LEU A 132 -7.00 0.81 13.79
CA LEU A 132 -8.27 1.52 14.01
C LEU A 132 -9.41 0.57 14.44
N PRO A 133 -10.18 0.82 15.50
CA PRO A 133 -11.22 -0.12 15.92
C PRO A 133 -12.34 -0.33 14.89
N SER A 134 -12.74 -1.58 14.60
CA SER A 134 -14.01 -1.86 13.90
C SER A 134 -15.15 -1.79 14.92
N ARG A 135 -15.87 -0.68 14.96
CA ARG A 135 -17.05 -0.56 15.83
C ARG A 135 -18.21 -1.34 15.21
N GLY A 136 -18.38 -2.59 15.63
CA GLY A 136 -19.46 -3.47 15.20
C GLY A 136 -19.86 -4.59 16.18
N GLY A 137 -19.16 -4.79 17.29
CA GLY A 137 -19.60 -5.67 18.36
C GLY A 137 -20.49 -4.89 19.33
N ALA A 138 -21.78 -5.20 19.38
CA ALA A 138 -22.59 -4.83 20.54
C ALA A 138 -21.87 -5.37 21.77
N ALA A 139 -21.55 -4.49 22.73
CA ALA A 139 -21.19 -4.93 24.06
C ALA A 139 -22.39 -5.68 24.63
N THR A 140 -22.41 -7.01 24.46
CA THR A 140 -23.19 -7.89 25.32
C THR A 140 -22.53 -7.81 26.68
N GLY A 141 -22.92 -6.79 27.45
CA GLY A 141 -22.76 -6.81 28.87
C GLY A 141 -23.49 -8.03 29.39
N HIS A 142 -22.74 -9.05 29.78
CA HIS A 142 -23.25 -10.02 30.73
C HIS A 142 -23.25 -9.33 32.09
N ALA A 143 -24.40 -8.72 32.39
CA ALA A 143 -24.86 -8.64 33.75
C ALA A 143 -25.41 -10.04 34.09
N THR A 144 -24.67 -10.75 34.95
CA THR A 144 -25.09 -11.63 36.06
C THR A 144 -23.95 -12.57 36.39
#